data_AF-Q8QFS4-F1
#
_entry.id   AF-Q8QFS4-F1
#
_cell.length_a   1.000
_cell.length_b   1.000
_cell.length_c   1.000
_cell.angle_alpha   90.00
_cell.angle_beta   90.00
_cell.angle_gamma   90.00
#
_symmetry.space_group_name_H-M   'P 1'
#
loop_
_entity.id
_entity.type
_entity.pdbx_description
1 polymer ?
#
loop_
_entity_poly.entity_id
_entity_poly.type
_entity_poly.pdbx_seq_one_letter_code
_entity_poly.pdbx_strand_id
1 'polypeptide(L)'
;FYYKFNVKKKKSGECDLKMSCLETKPQMYSQWCGNKSTLKDKFKIEDVEHCNNQTNIHPQMSTNIEKVNLQEGEKKVLSLKNILNKDPQAADFKWSLFVASCNSYRHAMCLRPFPPMFIKNEWKNVEQLREVIEGIPPLPIIYNKLDEPEFYDNNQMMIDLLYWVLLTLKEPELKSVKKDEYDMILEKVPCEITMAKPNMIFQLDNSNNSKKKKK
;
A
#
# COMPACT_ATOMS: atom_id res chain seq x y z
N PHE A 1 9.50 0.54 -7.28
CA PHE A 1 9.83 0.38 -8.73
C PHE A 1 8.65 0.87 -9.54
N TYR A 2 8.82 1.63 -10.62
CA TYR A 2 7.68 2.16 -11.39
C TYR A 2 7.53 1.46 -12.72
N TYR A 3 6.30 1.01 -12.99
CA TYR A 3 5.90 0.47 -14.29
C TYR A 3 4.98 1.48 -14.95
N LYS A 4 5.40 2.00 -16.11
CA LYS A 4 4.51 2.81 -16.97
C LYS A 4 4.08 1.95 -18.15
N PHE A 5 2.77 1.73 -18.26
CA PHE A 5 2.18 1.05 -19.40
C PHE A 5 2.01 2.06 -20.54
N ASN A 6 2.59 1.77 -21.70
CA ASN A 6 2.37 2.56 -22.92
C ASN A 6 1.50 1.74 -23.88
N VAL A 7 0.20 2.01 -23.89
CA VAL A 7 -0.73 1.40 -24.85
C VAL A 7 -0.62 2.12 -26.20
N LYS A 8 0.13 1.55 -27.14
CA LYS A 8 0.12 2.00 -28.54
C LYS A 8 -0.94 1.24 -29.33
N LYS A 9 -2.03 1.91 -29.72
CA LYS A 9 -2.99 1.34 -30.68
C LYS A 9 -2.33 1.23 -32.06
N LYS A 10 -2.12 -0.01 -32.55
CA LYS A 10 -1.87 -0.27 -33.98
C LYS A 10 -3.15 -0.05 -34.79
N LYS A 11 -3.01 0.16 -36.11
CA LYS A 11 -4.15 0.21 -37.06
C LYS A 11 -4.71 -1.18 -37.39
N SER A 12 -3.98 -2.25 -37.12
CA SER A 12 -4.52 -3.60 -36.92
C SER A 12 -4.94 -3.75 -35.45
N GLY A 13 -6.06 -4.42 -35.16
CA GLY A 13 -6.69 -4.52 -33.83
C GLY A 13 -5.95 -5.37 -32.80
N GLU A 14 -4.64 -5.22 -32.70
CA GLU A 14 -3.73 -5.95 -31.82
C GLU A 14 -3.17 -5.01 -30.75
N CYS A 15 -3.54 -5.23 -29.49
CA CYS A 15 -3.11 -4.40 -28.35
C CYS A 15 -1.76 -4.87 -27.79
N ASP A 16 -0.67 -4.25 -28.25
CA ASP A 16 0.69 -4.54 -27.80
C ASP A 16 0.97 -3.87 -26.43
N LEU A 17 0.75 -4.59 -25.33
CA LEU A 17 1.06 -4.12 -23.97
C LEU A 17 2.57 -4.15 -23.71
N LYS A 18 3.25 -3.02 -23.94
CA LYS A 18 4.66 -2.86 -23.54
C LYS A 18 4.77 -2.41 -22.08
N MET A 19 5.17 -3.36 -21.23
CA MET A 19 5.73 -3.11 -19.91
C MET A 19 7.09 -2.42 -20.07
N SER A 20 7.19 -1.15 -19.64
CA SER A 20 8.47 -0.48 -19.43
C SER A 20 8.69 -0.22 -17.94
N CYS A 21 9.73 -0.85 -17.38
CA CYS A 21 10.29 -0.45 -16.09
C CYS A 21 10.87 0.96 -16.26
N LEU A 22 10.25 1.94 -15.60
CA LEU A 22 10.91 3.20 -15.32
C LEU A 22 11.74 2.97 -14.06
N GLU A 23 13.05 2.80 -14.24
CA GLU A 23 14.00 2.85 -13.13
C GLU A 23 13.89 4.23 -12.48
N THR A 24 13.25 4.29 -11.31
CA THR A 24 13.45 5.41 -10.39
C THR A 24 14.92 5.41 -10.00
N LYS A 25 15.62 6.50 -10.32
CA LYS A 25 17.01 6.70 -9.86
C LYS A 25 17.08 6.39 -8.35
N PRO A 26 18.00 5.52 -7.89
CA PRO A 26 18.08 5.11 -6.48
C PRO A 26 18.10 6.27 -5.48
N GLN A 27 18.60 7.42 -5.94
CA GLN A 27 18.65 8.72 -5.27
C GLN A 27 17.33 9.13 -4.58
N MET A 28 16.15 8.86 -5.17
CA MET A 28 14.87 9.27 -4.56
C MET A 28 14.57 8.53 -3.25
N TYR A 29 14.82 7.23 -3.17
CA TYR A 29 14.56 6.47 -1.93
C TYR A 29 15.63 6.75 -0.86
N SER A 30 16.89 7.00 -1.25
CA SER A 30 17.91 7.45 -0.29
C SER A 30 17.61 8.83 0.30
N GLN A 31 17.06 9.76 -0.48
CA GLN A 31 16.66 11.08 0.01
C GLN A 31 15.43 10.99 0.93
N TRP A 32 14.45 10.15 0.59
CA TRP A 32 13.30 9.87 1.46
C TRP A 32 13.73 9.25 2.80
N CYS A 33 14.66 8.27 2.76
CA CYS A 33 15.20 7.63 3.96
C CYS A 33 16.17 8.51 4.77
N GLY A 34 16.65 9.63 4.22
CA GLY A 34 17.62 10.52 4.87
C GLY A 34 16.98 11.49 5.88
N ASN A 35 15.73 11.91 5.66
CA ASN A 35 15.06 12.96 6.43
C ASN A 35 14.45 12.49 7.77
N LYS A 36 15.02 11.45 8.40
CA LYS A 36 14.44 10.73 9.56
C LYS A 36 14.48 11.48 10.91
N SER A 37 14.98 12.71 10.96
CA SER A 37 15.41 13.36 12.21
C SER A 37 14.38 14.24 12.94
N THR A 38 13.20 14.53 12.37
CA THR A 38 12.32 15.62 12.89
C THR A 38 10.94 15.21 13.40
N LEU A 39 10.63 13.90 13.51
CA LEU A 39 9.29 13.40 13.84
C LEU A 39 9.18 12.56 15.12
N LYS A 40 10.28 12.25 15.79
CA LYS A 40 10.25 11.47 17.06
C LYS A 40 9.71 12.27 18.26
N ASP A 41 9.74 13.60 18.20
CA ASP A 41 9.49 14.46 19.35
C ASP A 41 8.02 14.92 19.50
N LYS A 42 7.12 14.57 18.56
CA LYS A 42 5.78 15.18 18.48
C LYS A 42 4.58 14.30 18.85
N PHE A 43 4.75 13.00 19.03
CA PHE A 43 3.63 12.12 19.40
C PHE A 43 4.01 11.12 20.49
N LYS A 44 3.84 11.55 21.75
CA LYS A 44 3.37 10.63 22.79
C LYS A 44 1.88 10.43 22.55
N ILE A 45 1.46 9.18 22.36
CA ILE A 45 0.05 8.81 22.36
C ILE A 45 -0.21 8.16 23.71
N GLU A 46 -1.15 8.72 24.47
CA GLU A 46 -1.69 8.10 25.67
C GLU A 46 -2.68 7.01 25.27
N ASP A 47 -2.70 5.91 26.03
CA ASP A 47 -3.52 4.74 25.73
C ASP A 47 -5.02 5.06 25.83
N VAL A 48 -5.74 5.03 24.70
CA VAL A 48 -7.20 5.15 24.69
C VAL A 48 -7.83 3.77 24.84
N GLU A 49 -8.11 3.41 26.08
CA GLU A 49 -8.95 2.27 26.40
C GLU A 49 -10.42 2.45 25.95
N HIS A 50 -11.12 1.32 25.87
CA HIS A 50 -12.46 1.15 25.36
C HIS A 50 -13.55 1.70 26.30
N CYS A 51 -14.52 2.46 25.79
CA CYS A 51 -15.78 2.75 26.49
C CYS A 51 -16.98 2.79 25.53
N ASN A 52 -17.93 1.86 25.72
CA ASN A 52 -19.32 2.03 25.29
C ASN A 52 -20.08 2.89 26.32
N ASN A 53 -21.10 3.64 25.90
CA ASN A 53 -22.48 3.54 26.41
C ASN A 53 -23.44 4.57 25.76
N GLN A 54 -24.75 4.31 25.89
CA GLN A 54 -25.86 4.95 25.16
C GLN A 54 -26.45 6.19 25.86
N THR A 55 -27.01 7.14 25.11
CA THR A 55 -28.31 7.82 25.40
C THR A 55 -28.88 8.54 24.15
N ASN A 56 -30.22 8.60 24.05
CA ASN A 56 -31.00 9.20 22.94
C ASN A 56 -31.19 10.74 23.15
N ILE A 57 -31.83 11.60 22.31
CA ILE A 57 -32.96 11.49 21.35
C ILE A 57 -32.91 12.63 20.27
N HIS A 58 -32.91 12.29 18.96
CA HIS A 58 -33.52 13.06 17.81
C HIS A 58 -33.01 14.51 17.47
N PRO A 59 -33.30 15.10 16.29
CA PRO A 59 -32.64 14.81 15.02
C PRO A 59 -32.00 16.05 14.34
N GLN A 60 -30.70 16.03 14.04
CA GLN A 60 -30.12 16.87 12.99
C GLN A 60 -29.11 16.04 12.18
N MET A 61 -29.55 15.60 11.00
CA MET A 61 -28.87 14.50 10.27
C MET A 61 -27.79 14.98 9.29
N SER A 62 -27.72 16.29 9.01
CA SER A 62 -26.78 16.85 8.03
C SER A 62 -25.36 17.05 8.58
N THR A 63 -25.22 17.46 9.85
CA THR A 63 -23.92 17.86 10.43
C THR A 63 -23.09 16.71 11.01
N ASN A 64 -23.70 15.55 11.24
CA ASN A 64 -23.02 14.38 11.81
C ASN A 64 -22.33 13.51 10.74
N ILE A 65 -22.95 13.34 9.56
CA ILE A 65 -22.38 12.50 8.49
C ILE A 65 -21.05 13.08 7.97
N GLU A 66 -21.02 14.40 7.77
CA GLU A 66 -19.83 15.12 7.30
C GLU A 66 -18.69 15.05 8.32
N LYS A 67 -18.97 15.28 9.61
CA LYS A 67 -17.99 15.14 10.70
C LYS A 67 -17.44 13.72 10.84
N VAL A 68 -18.29 12.69 10.70
CA VAL A 68 -17.85 11.28 10.77
C VAL A 68 -16.95 10.93 9.59
N ASN A 69 -17.24 11.42 8.38
CA ASN A 69 -16.41 11.17 7.20
C ASN A 69 -15.05 11.89 7.29
N LEU A 70 -15.03 13.14 7.75
CA LEU A 70 -13.80 13.91 8.01
C LEU A 70 -12.87 13.17 8.99
N GLN A 71 -13.40 12.74 10.13
CA GLN A 71 -12.63 11.98 11.13
C GLN A 71 -12.12 10.62 10.62
N GLU A 72 -12.77 10.01 9.64
CA GLU A 72 -12.32 8.77 9.02
C GLU A 72 -11.20 9.04 7.99
N GLY A 73 -11.32 10.11 7.20
CA GLY A 73 -10.26 10.56 6.28
C GLY A 73 -8.96 10.89 6.99
N GLU A 74 -9.01 11.68 8.06
CA GLU A 74 -7.85 12.04 8.89
C GLU A 74 -7.12 10.80 9.45
N LYS A 75 -7.88 9.80 9.94
CA LYS A 75 -7.31 8.53 10.44
C LYS A 75 -6.60 7.74 9.34
N LYS A 76 -7.18 7.66 8.13
CA LYS A 76 -6.55 6.99 6.99
C LYS A 76 -5.26 7.69 6.57
N VAL A 77 -5.29 9.01 6.47
CA VAL A 77 -4.12 9.86 6.14
C VAL A 77 -3.00 9.63 7.16
N LEU A 78 -3.27 9.74 8.46
CA LEU A 78 -2.29 9.52 9.52
C LEU A 78 -1.72 8.09 9.48
N SER A 79 -2.57 7.09 9.30
CA SER A 79 -2.18 5.68 9.23
C SER A 79 -1.29 5.38 8.02
N LEU A 80 -1.58 5.99 6.87
CA LEU A 80 -0.77 5.90 5.66
C LEU A 80 0.60 6.55 5.87
N LYS A 81 0.67 7.75 6.46
CA LYS A 81 1.96 8.38 6.80
C LYS A 81 2.78 7.49 7.73
N ASN A 82 2.16 6.88 8.74
CA ASN A 82 2.84 5.98 9.67
C ASN A 82 3.44 4.75 8.98
N ILE A 83 2.69 4.05 8.11
CA ILE A 83 3.22 2.85 7.42
C ILE A 83 4.29 3.21 6.37
N LEU A 84 4.09 4.30 5.63
CA LEU A 84 5.03 4.79 4.62
C LEU A 84 6.35 5.29 5.25
N ASN A 85 6.33 5.83 6.47
CA ASN A 85 7.52 6.23 7.22
C ASN A 85 8.20 5.04 7.93
N LYS A 86 7.43 4.05 8.41
CA LYS A 86 7.94 2.86 9.11
C LYS A 86 8.84 2.00 8.21
N ASP A 87 8.33 1.61 7.04
CA ASP A 87 9.08 0.81 6.06
C ASP A 87 8.66 1.18 4.62
N PRO A 88 9.26 2.25 4.05
CA PRO A 88 8.91 2.72 2.70
C PRO A 88 9.20 1.67 1.61
N GLN A 89 10.16 0.77 1.84
CA GLN A 89 10.54 -0.26 0.86
C GLN A 89 9.54 -1.42 0.86
N ALA A 90 9.08 -1.87 2.03
CA ALA A 90 8.03 -2.89 2.13
C ALA A 90 6.68 -2.35 1.60
N ALA A 91 6.34 -1.09 1.90
CA ALA A 91 5.14 -0.45 1.36
C ALA A 91 5.19 -0.35 -0.18
N ASP A 92 6.31 0.09 -0.75
CA ASP A 92 6.51 0.17 -2.21
C ASP A 92 6.45 -1.20 -2.88
N PHE A 93 7.01 -2.24 -2.25
CA PHE A 93 6.93 -3.61 -2.75
C PHE A 93 5.49 -4.16 -2.72
N LYS A 94 4.77 -3.99 -1.61
CA LYS A 94 3.37 -4.41 -1.48
C LYS A 94 2.48 -3.73 -2.52
N TRP A 95 2.67 -2.42 -2.70
CA TRP A 95 1.99 -1.65 -3.76
C TRP A 95 2.37 -2.16 -5.16
N SER A 96 3.66 -2.38 -5.43
CA SER A 96 4.15 -2.89 -6.73
C SER A 96 3.55 -4.27 -7.06
N LEU A 97 3.45 -5.17 -6.09
CA LEU A 97 2.87 -6.50 -6.25
C LEU A 97 1.36 -6.45 -6.54
N PHE A 98 0.64 -5.54 -5.86
CA PHE A 98 -0.77 -5.28 -6.13
C PHE A 98 -0.99 -4.73 -7.55
N VAL A 99 -0.22 -3.70 -7.95
CA VAL A 99 -0.27 -3.11 -9.30
C VAL A 99 0.07 -4.12 -10.40
N ALA A 100 1.08 -4.96 -10.19
CA ALA A 100 1.42 -6.05 -11.11
C ALA A 100 0.27 -7.07 -11.25
N SER A 101 -0.45 -7.35 -10.16
CA SER A 101 -1.61 -8.24 -10.16
C SER A 101 -2.81 -7.64 -10.90
N CYS A 102 -3.01 -6.31 -10.83
CA CYS A 102 -4.08 -5.60 -11.55
C CYS A 102 -3.89 -5.60 -13.07
N ASN A 103 -2.63 -5.50 -13.50
CA ASN A 103 -2.25 -5.40 -14.90
C ASN A 103 -1.90 -6.75 -15.55
N SER A 104 -1.95 -7.84 -14.78
CA SER A 104 -1.84 -9.20 -15.31
C SER A 104 -3.06 -9.57 -16.15
N TYR A 105 -2.85 -10.29 -17.27
CA TYR A 105 -3.95 -10.94 -17.99
C TYR A 105 -4.72 -11.94 -17.11
N ARG A 106 -4.08 -12.45 -16.04
CA ARG A 106 -4.67 -13.35 -15.03
C ARG A 106 -5.26 -12.62 -13.82
N HIS A 107 -5.55 -11.32 -13.90
CA HIS A 107 -6.08 -10.51 -12.78
C HIS A 107 -7.29 -11.16 -12.07
N ALA A 108 -8.18 -11.86 -12.78
CA ALA A 108 -9.30 -12.61 -12.17
C ALA A 108 -8.88 -13.74 -11.19
N MET A 109 -7.66 -14.26 -11.35
CA MET A 109 -7.02 -15.21 -10.44
C MET A 109 -6.09 -14.51 -9.43
N CYS A 110 -5.31 -13.52 -9.88
CA CYS A 110 -4.27 -12.87 -9.07
C CYS A 110 -4.80 -11.79 -8.10
N LEU A 111 -5.90 -11.10 -8.41
CA LEU A 111 -6.53 -10.13 -7.51
C LEU A 111 -7.43 -10.82 -6.50
N ARG A 112 -6.80 -11.46 -5.50
CA ARG A 112 -7.47 -12.12 -4.39
C ARG A 112 -6.75 -11.77 -3.07
N PRO A 113 -7.40 -11.03 -2.15
CA PRO A 113 -8.75 -10.47 -2.26
C PRO A 113 -8.80 -9.31 -3.29
N PHE A 114 -10.02 -8.90 -3.66
CA PHE A 114 -10.27 -7.77 -4.56
C PHE A 114 -10.76 -6.56 -3.74
N PRO A 115 -10.39 -5.31 -4.06
CA PRO A 115 -10.76 -4.17 -3.22
C PRO A 115 -12.27 -3.91 -3.27
N PRO A 116 -12.96 -3.81 -2.12
CA PRO A 116 -14.42 -3.83 -2.07
C PRO A 116 -15.07 -2.59 -2.70
N MET A 117 -14.40 -1.44 -2.71
CA MET A 117 -14.91 -0.20 -3.31
C MET A 117 -15.02 -0.25 -4.85
N PHE A 118 -14.44 -1.27 -5.51
CA PHE A 118 -14.59 -1.51 -6.95
C PHE A 118 -15.55 -2.67 -7.27
N ILE A 119 -16.35 -3.12 -6.29
CA ILE A 119 -17.40 -4.13 -6.48
C ILE A 119 -18.76 -3.45 -6.52
N LYS A 120 -19.50 -3.63 -7.61
CA LYS A 120 -20.87 -3.10 -7.78
C LYS A 120 -21.79 -4.21 -8.27
N ASN A 121 -22.85 -4.51 -7.51
CA ASN A 121 -23.79 -5.59 -7.80
C ASN A 121 -23.09 -6.95 -8.04
N GLU A 122 -22.09 -7.28 -7.21
CA GLU A 122 -21.20 -8.45 -7.33
C GLU A 122 -20.21 -8.44 -8.51
N TRP A 123 -20.33 -7.49 -9.45
CA TRP A 123 -19.38 -7.31 -10.55
C TRP A 123 -18.14 -6.53 -10.10
N LYS A 124 -16.97 -7.02 -10.51
CA LYS A 124 -15.66 -6.39 -10.25
C LYS A 124 -15.32 -5.42 -11.38
N ASN A 125 -15.25 -4.12 -11.09
CA ASN A 125 -14.86 -3.10 -12.05
C ASN A 125 -13.32 -2.98 -12.08
N VAL A 126 -12.67 -3.79 -12.91
CA VAL A 126 -11.20 -3.84 -12.99
C VAL A 126 -10.66 -2.62 -13.76
N GLU A 127 -11.44 -2.11 -14.70
CA GLU A 127 -11.12 -0.95 -15.54
C GLU A 127 -11.04 0.32 -14.69
N GLN A 128 -12.05 0.60 -13.86
CA GLN A 128 -12.02 1.71 -12.91
C GLN A 128 -10.90 1.56 -11.86
N LEU A 129 -10.58 0.32 -11.45
CA LEU A 129 -9.43 0.06 -10.57
C LEU A 129 -8.10 0.44 -11.26
N ARG A 130 -7.94 0.13 -12.55
CA ARG A 130 -6.74 0.54 -13.32
C ARG A 130 -6.66 2.05 -13.50
N GLU A 131 -7.77 2.72 -13.79
CA GLU A 131 -7.82 4.19 -13.90
C GLU A 131 -7.36 4.88 -12.60
N VAL A 132 -7.81 4.40 -11.44
CA VAL A 132 -7.35 4.92 -10.14
C VAL A 132 -5.87 4.62 -9.90
N ILE A 133 -5.38 3.43 -10.27
CA ILE A 133 -3.96 3.06 -10.16
C ILE A 133 -3.08 3.95 -11.04
N GLU A 134 -3.49 4.24 -12.28
CA GLU A 134 -2.75 5.12 -13.20
C GLU A 134 -2.69 6.57 -12.71
N GLY A 135 -3.69 7.01 -11.94
CA GLY A 135 -3.73 8.31 -11.30
C GLY A 135 -2.83 8.44 -10.06
N ILE A 136 -2.39 7.34 -9.44
CA ILE A 136 -1.57 7.38 -8.21
C ILE A 136 -0.11 7.72 -8.54
N PRO A 137 0.41 8.90 -8.13
CA PRO A 137 1.83 9.22 -8.27
C PRO A 137 2.71 8.36 -7.34
N PRO A 138 4.04 8.39 -7.53
CA PRO A 138 5.01 7.79 -6.62
C PRO A 138 4.70 7.97 -5.12
N LEU A 139 4.84 6.89 -4.35
CA LEU A 139 4.57 6.90 -2.90
C LEU A 139 5.33 8.00 -2.11
N PRO A 140 6.59 8.39 -2.45
CA PRO A 140 7.23 9.55 -1.82
C PRO A 140 6.50 10.88 -2.11
N ILE A 141 5.88 11.02 -3.28
CA ILE A 141 5.09 12.21 -3.65
C ILE A 141 3.77 12.19 -2.90
N ILE A 142 3.07 11.04 -2.84
CA ILE A 142 1.88 10.86 -1.98
C ILE A 142 2.22 11.25 -0.53
N TYR A 143 3.31 10.72 0.04
CA TYR A 143 3.70 10.96 1.43
C TYR A 143 3.80 12.45 1.78
N ASN A 144 4.37 13.26 0.87
CA ASN A 144 4.49 14.70 1.06
C ASN A 144 3.12 15.42 0.92
N LYS A 145 2.27 14.96 -0.01
CA LYS A 145 0.93 15.53 -0.23
C LYS A 145 -0.09 15.16 0.84
N LEU A 146 0.15 14.13 1.64
CA LEU A 146 -0.72 13.74 2.76
C LEU A 146 -0.82 14.81 3.88
N ASP A 147 0.02 15.87 3.86
CA ASP A 147 -0.14 17.05 4.73
C ASP A 147 -0.97 18.19 4.10
N GLU A 148 -1.25 18.13 2.79
CA GLU A 148 -1.98 19.19 2.09
C GLU A 148 -3.47 19.15 2.48
N PRO A 149 -4.08 20.27 2.90
CA PRO A 149 -5.51 20.33 3.15
C PRO A 149 -6.29 19.98 1.86
N GLU A 150 -7.46 19.37 2.02
CA GLU A 150 -8.32 18.92 0.90
C GLU A 150 -7.69 17.85 -0.02
N PHE A 151 -6.44 17.42 0.20
CA PHE A 151 -5.82 16.38 -0.65
C PHE A 151 -6.54 15.04 -0.54
N TYR A 152 -7.05 14.69 0.66
CA TYR A 152 -7.90 13.53 0.85
C TYR A 152 -9.19 13.64 0.03
N ASP A 153 -9.94 14.73 0.17
CA ASP A 153 -11.26 14.89 -0.47
C ASP A 153 -11.15 14.86 -2.00
N ASN A 154 -10.14 15.55 -2.55
CA ASN A 154 -9.85 15.57 -3.98
C ASN A 154 -9.33 14.23 -4.54
N ASN A 155 -8.82 13.32 -3.69
CA ASN A 155 -8.19 12.07 -4.12
C ASN A 155 -8.73 10.85 -3.36
N GLN A 156 -9.96 10.92 -2.83
CA GLN A 156 -10.47 9.96 -1.84
C GLN A 156 -10.32 8.51 -2.31
N MET A 157 -10.69 8.19 -3.56
CA MET A 157 -10.58 6.83 -4.12
C MET A 157 -9.14 6.31 -4.15
N MET A 158 -8.15 7.18 -4.37
CA MET A 158 -6.73 6.80 -4.34
C MET A 158 -6.26 6.52 -2.91
N ILE A 159 -6.65 7.37 -1.96
CA ILE A 159 -6.29 7.22 -0.55
C ILE A 159 -6.95 5.98 0.05
N ASP A 160 -8.23 5.75 -0.25
CA ASP A 160 -8.98 4.58 0.19
C ASP A 160 -8.40 3.27 -0.40
N LEU A 161 -7.95 3.28 -1.66
CA LEU A 161 -7.26 2.14 -2.26
C LEU A 161 -5.89 1.90 -1.62
N LEU A 162 -5.07 2.94 -1.43
CA LEU A 162 -3.76 2.83 -0.77
C LEU A 162 -3.90 2.35 0.68
N TYR A 163 -4.85 2.88 1.43
CA TYR A 163 -5.16 2.46 2.79
C TYR A 163 -5.56 0.98 2.83
N TRP A 164 -6.46 0.58 1.93
CA TRP A 164 -6.89 -0.81 1.84
C TRP A 164 -5.74 -1.78 1.49
N VAL A 165 -4.91 -1.44 0.48
CA VAL A 165 -3.76 -2.28 0.10
C VAL A 165 -2.71 -2.33 1.21
N LEU A 166 -2.32 -1.19 1.77
CA LEU A 166 -1.18 -1.14 2.70
C LEU A 166 -1.55 -1.63 4.09
N LEU A 167 -2.73 -1.26 4.62
CA LEU A 167 -3.13 -1.55 6.01
C LEU A 167 -4.24 -2.60 6.15
N THR A 168 -5.28 -2.58 5.32
CA THR A 168 -6.45 -3.47 5.50
C THR A 168 -6.24 -4.88 4.95
N LEU A 169 -5.39 -5.06 3.92
CA LEU A 169 -5.05 -6.37 3.39
C LEU A 169 -4.41 -7.27 4.45
N LYS A 170 -5.18 -8.29 4.87
CA LYS A 170 -4.78 -9.33 5.83
C LYS A 170 -3.74 -10.26 5.23
N GLU A 171 -2.48 -9.87 5.41
CA GLU A 171 -1.30 -10.60 4.94
C GLU A 171 -0.30 -10.81 6.09
N PRO A 172 0.65 -11.75 5.98
CA PRO A 172 1.87 -11.71 6.81
C PRO A 172 2.53 -10.32 6.72
N GLU A 173 3.07 -9.83 7.83
CA GLU A 173 3.72 -8.52 7.89
C GLU A 173 5.01 -8.56 7.06
N LEU A 174 5.07 -7.79 5.97
CA LEU A 174 6.25 -7.66 5.13
C LEU A 174 7.23 -6.68 5.76
N LYS A 175 8.50 -7.07 5.86
CA LYS A 175 9.60 -6.26 6.44
C LYS A 175 10.79 -6.26 5.49
N SER A 176 11.39 -5.09 5.27
CA SER A 176 12.62 -4.96 4.49
C SER A 176 13.82 -5.46 5.29
N VAL A 177 14.68 -6.26 4.64
CA VAL A 177 15.85 -6.91 5.24
C VAL A 177 17.12 -6.29 4.67
N LYS A 178 18.18 -6.14 5.49
CA LYS A 178 19.44 -5.53 5.03
C LYS A 178 20.17 -6.46 4.07
N LYS A 179 20.91 -5.87 3.12
CA LYS A 179 21.75 -6.64 2.17
C LYS A 179 22.87 -7.43 2.84
N ASP A 180 23.26 -7.02 4.04
CA ASP A 180 24.33 -7.67 4.81
C ASP A 180 23.83 -8.97 5.48
N GLU A 181 22.51 -9.14 5.60
CA GLU A 181 21.89 -10.39 6.09
C GLU A 181 21.75 -11.46 4.98
N TYR A 182 22.08 -11.12 3.72
CA TYR A 182 21.98 -12.04 2.58
C TYR A 182 22.81 -13.32 2.78
N ASP A 183 24.03 -13.18 3.29
CA ASP A 183 24.96 -14.31 3.41
C ASP A 183 24.45 -15.28 4.50
N MET A 184 23.90 -14.75 5.61
CA MET A 184 23.18 -15.51 6.66
C MET A 184 21.85 -16.15 6.18
N ILE A 185 21.30 -15.69 5.06
CA ILE A 185 20.13 -16.31 4.41
C ILE A 185 20.62 -17.45 3.51
N LEU A 186 21.69 -17.23 2.74
CA LEU A 186 22.25 -18.23 1.83
C LEU A 186 22.78 -19.46 2.58
N GLU A 187 23.43 -19.28 3.75
CA GLU A 187 23.85 -20.38 4.64
C GLU A 187 22.71 -21.35 5.03
N LYS A 188 21.45 -20.89 5.01
CA LYS A 188 20.27 -21.69 5.36
C LYS A 188 19.66 -22.42 4.17
N VAL A 189 20.17 -22.19 2.97
CA VAL A 189 19.68 -22.81 1.73
C VAL A 189 20.78 -23.74 1.19
N PRO A 190 20.51 -25.04 0.99
CA PRO A 190 21.45 -25.93 0.31
C PRO A 190 21.49 -25.57 -1.18
N CYS A 191 22.31 -24.57 -1.54
CA CYS A 191 22.47 -24.07 -2.89
C CYS A 191 23.96 -24.02 -3.26
N GLU A 192 24.37 -24.93 -4.14
CA GLU A 192 25.75 -25.04 -4.64
C GLU A 192 26.02 -24.11 -5.84
N ILE A 193 25.02 -23.31 -6.24
CA ILE A 193 25.05 -22.47 -7.45
C ILE A 193 25.31 -21.01 -7.08
N THR A 194 26.36 -20.42 -7.66
CA THR A 194 26.63 -18.98 -7.54
C THR A 194 25.51 -18.15 -8.19
N MET A 195 24.73 -17.44 -7.38
CA MET A 195 23.65 -16.56 -7.83
C MET A 195 24.01 -15.08 -7.66
N ALA A 196 23.43 -14.22 -8.51
CA ALA A 196 23.56 -12.77 -8.36
C ALA A 196 22.83 -12.28 -7.10
N LYS A 197 23.51 -11.44 -6.29
CA LYS A 197 22.96 -10.89 -5.04
C LYS A 197 21.75 -9.99 -5.35
N PRO A 198 20.58 -10.21 -4.72
CA PRO A 198 19.35 -9.46 -5.03
C PRO A 198 19.44 -7.99 -4.64
N ASN A 199 18.74 -7.12 -5.38
CA ASN A 199 18.74 -5.68 -5.14
C ASN A 199 18.00 -5.28 -3.85
N MET A 200 17.02 -6.08 -3.42
CA MET A 200 16.20 -5.91 -2.21
C MET A 200 15.87 -7.28 -1.65
N ILE A 201 15.73 -7.38 -0.32
CA ILE A 201 15.36 -8.61 0.39
C ILE A 201 14.22 -8.25 1.33
N PHE A 202 13.22 -9.14 1.43
CA PHE A 202 12.08 -8.95 2.32
C PHE A 202 11.80 -10.21 3.12
N GLN A 203 11.43 -10.04 4.38
CA GLN A 203 10.95 -11.09 5.28
C GLN A 203 9.42 -11.01 5.38
N LEU A 204 8.78 -12.18 5.40
CA LEU A 204 7.36 -12.34 5.73
C LEU A 204 7.24 -12.80 7.18
N ASP A 205 6.58 -12.01 8.02
CA ASP A 205 6.35 -12.33 9.44
C ASP A 205 4.90 -12.78 9.64
N ASN A 206 4.73 -14.05 10.03
CA ASN A 206 3.43 -14.71 10.10
C ASN A 206 2.82 -14.59 11.52
N SER A 207 2.67 -13.34 11.97
CA SER A 207 2.25 -12.94 13.33
C SER A 207 0.94 -13.59 13.81
N ASN A 208 0.10 -14.09 12.89
CA ASN A 208 -1.21 -14.69 13.18
C ASN A 208 -1.21 -16.22 13.37
N ASN A 209 -0.07 -16.93 13.27
CA ASN A 209 -0.04 -18.41 13.26
C ASN A 209 0.69 -19.10 14.45
N SER A 210 1.24 -18.38 15.42
CA SER A 210 1.98 -18.98 16.55
C SER A 210 1.13 -19.42 17.75
N LYS A 211 -0.21 -19.29 17.70
CA LYS A 211 -1.15 -19.75 18.74
C LYS A 211 -2.09 -20.89 18.30
N LYS A 212 -1.57 -21.88 17.54
CA LYS A 212 -2.25 -23.17 17.38
C LYS A 212 -1.62 -24.23 18.29
N LYS A 213 -2.42 -24.65 19.27
CA LYS A 213 -2.09 -25.51 20.41
C LYS A 213 -1.37 -26.79 19.97
N LYS A 214 -0.25 -27.11 20.64
CA LYS A 214 0.05 -28.52 20.96
C LYS A 214 -1.09 -29.02 21.85
N LYS A 215 -1.72 -30.12 21.47
CA LYS A 215 -2.63 -30.89 22.31
C LYS A 215 -2.45 -32.37 21.98
#